data_AF-A0A7K2QA00-F1
#
_entry.id   AF-A0A7K2QA00-F1
#
_cell.length_a   1.000
_cell.length_b   1.000
_cell.length_c   1.000
_cell.angle_alpha   90.00
_cell.angle_beta   90.00
_cell.angle_gamma   90.00
#
_symmetry.space_group_name_H-M   'P 1'
#
loop_
_entity.id
_entity.type
_entity.pdbx_description
1 polymer ?
#
loop_
_entity_poly.entity_id
_entity_poly.type
_entity_poly.pdbx_seq_one_letter_code
_entity_poly.pdbx_strand_id
1 'polypeptide(L)'
;VDLPTYAFQREHYWAPAPAAAGDVEAAGLDPAGHPLLGAVVTAPDSDGFTLTGRLSTATHGWLGDHRVGDQVFFPGTGFVELAVLAGDRAGCTTVEELTLEAPLVLP
;
A
#
# COMPACT_ATOMS: atom_id res chain seq x y z
N VAL A 1 -22.54 36.89 -17.98
CA VAL A 1 -21.09 36.74 -18.26
C VAL A 1 -20.50 36.07 -17.05
N ASP A 2 -19.98 34.86 -17.18
CA ASP A 2 -19.22 34.23 -16.11
C ASP A 2 -17.96 35.07 -15.86
N LEU A 3 -17.76 35.46 -14.61
CA LEU A 3 -16.60 36.24 -14.20
C LEU A 3 -15.43 35.29 -13.93
N PRO A 4 -14.19 35.67 -14.29
CA PRO A 4 -13.02 34.86 -13.97
C PRO A 4 -12.91 34.73 -12.45
N THR A 5 -12.77 33.49 -11.98
CA THR A 5 -12.53 33.22 -10.57
C THR A 5 -11.14 33.72 -10.18
N TYR A 6 -10.97 34.04 -8.90
CA TYR A 6 -9.70 34.50 -8.36
C TYR A 6 -8.55 33.54 -8.71
N ALA A 7 -7.44 34.08 -9.22
CA ALA A 7 -6.26 33.31 -9.53
C ALA A 7 -5.56 32.90 -8.22
N PHE A 8 -5.91 31.74 -7.69
CA PHE A 8 -5.22 31.17 -6.53
C PHE A 8 -3.72 31.08 -6.82
N GLN A 9 -2.91 31.70 -5.96
CA GLN A 9 -1.48 31.41 -5.90
C GLN A 9 -1.32 30.01 -5.33
N ARG A 10 -1.10 29.03 -6.21
CA ARG A 10 -0.98 27.61 -5.86
C ARG A 10 0.39 27.36 -5.22
N GLU A 11 0.47 27.57 -3.92
CA GLU A 11 1.64 27.19 -3.12
C GLU A 11 1.31 25.99 -2.23
N HIS A 12 2.26 25.08 -2.10
CA HIS A 12 2.09 23.82 -1.38
C HIS A 12 2.46 24.01 0.09
N TYR A 13 1.46 24.11 0.96
CA TYR A 13 1.66 24.31 2.40
C TYR A 13 1.58 23.02 3.23
N TRP A 14 1.48 21.84 2.58
CA TRP A 14 1.54 20.57 3.31
C TRP A 14 2.97 20.27 3.74
N ALA A 15 3.11 19.75 4.97
CA ALA A 15 4.39 19.25 5.45
C ALA A 15 4.88 18.12 4.51
N PRO A 16 6.17 18.12 4.12
CA PRO A 16 6.71 17.06 3.27
C PRO A 16 6.62 15.72 4.02
N ALA A 17 6.05 14.71 3.36
CA ALA A 17 6.00 13.38 3.93
C ALA A 17 7.43 12.80 4.02
N PRO A 18 7.81 12.17 5.15
CA PRO A 18 9.10 11.51 5.26
C PRO A 18 9.24 10.37 4.24
N ALA A 19 10.48 10.17 3.76
CA ALA A 19 10.79 9.16 2.74
C ALA A 19 10.68 7.72 3.26
N ALA A 20 10.89 7.51 4.56
CA ALA A 20 10.75 6.22 5.21
C ALA A 20 9.36 6.05 5.85
N ALA A 21 8.91 4.80 5.99
CA ALA A 21 7.78 4.49 6.86
C ALA A 21 8.11 4.98 8.28
N GLY A 22 7.21 5.77 8.87
CA GLY A 22 7.34 6.22 10.25
C GLY A 22 7.23 5.03 11.22
N ASP A 23 7.68 5.24 12.45
CA ASP A 23 7.43 4.29 13.54
C ASP A 23 5.92 4.18 13.80
N VAL A 24 5.34 3.03 13.45
CA VAL A 24 3.90 2.77 13.57
C VAL A 24 3.49 2.48 15.01
N GLU A 25 4.45 2.12 15.87
CA GLU A 25 4.19 1.89 17.30
C GLU A 25 3.80 3.19 18.00
N ALA A 26 4.38 4.32 17.58
CA ALA A 26 4.00 5.65 18.06
C ALA A 26 2.53 6.02 17.76
N ALA A 27 1.91 5.35 16.77
CA ALA A 27 0.49 5.47 16.45
C ALA A 27 -0.38 4.39 17.12
N GLY A 28 0.20 3.54 17.97
CA GLY A 28 -0.49 2.43 18.65
C GLY A 28 -0.77 1.24 17.73
N LEU A 29 0.01 1.09 16.64
CA LEU A 29 -0.12 -0.01 15.69
C LEU A 29 1.08 -0.96 15.79
N ASP A 30 0.86 -2.23 15.50
CA ASP A 30 1.96 -3.20 15.45
C ASP A 30 2.70 -3.09 14.11
N PRO A 31 4.05 -3.21 14.09
CA PRO A 31 4.81 -3.27 12.84
C PRO A 31 4.53 -4.57 12.09
N ALA A 32 4.33 -4.48 10.78
CA ALA A 32 4.10 -5.65 9.92
C ALA A 32 5.41 -6.36 9.50
N GLY A 33 6.57 -5.71 9.65
CA GLY A 33 7.87 -6.32 9.38
C GLY A 33 8.13 -6.67 7.91
N HIS A 34 7.42 -6.04 6.97
CA HIS A 34 7.43 -6.43 5.56
C HIS A 34 7.71 -5.21 4.65
N PRO A 35 8.45 -5.34 3.54
CA PRO A 35 8.79 -4.18 2.69
C PRO A 35 7.59 -3.43 2.13
N LEU A 36 6.52 -4.15 1.76
CA LEU A 36 5.30 -3.55 1.19
C LEU A 36 4.24 -3.17 2.23
N LEU A 37 4.36 -3.67 3.47
CA LEU A 37 3.34 -3.51 4.52
C LEU A 37 3.99 -2.97 5.79
N GLY A 38 3.51 -1.84 6.28
CA GLY A 38 4.08 -1.12 7.41
C GLY A 38 3.42 -1.44 8.75
N ALA A 39 2.10 -1.65 8.77
CA ALA A 39 1.36 -1.78 10.03
C ALA A 39 0.31 -2.89 10.00
N VAL A 40 0.06 -3.46 11.18
CA VAL A 40 -1.07 -4.35 11.48
C VAL A 40 -2.07 -3.60 12.33
N VAL A 41 -3.33 -3.67 11.96
CA VAL A 41 -4.47 -3.10 12.67
C VAL A 41 -5.37 -4.25 13.11
N THR A 42 -5.35 -4.59 14.39
CA THR A 42 -6.22 -5.63 14.95
C THR A 42 -7.65 -5.11 15.07
N ALA A 43 -8.63 -5.92 14.64
CA ALA A 43 -10.03 -5.58 14.81
C ALA A 43 -10.42 -5.69 16.30
N PRO A 44 -11.11 -4.70 16.89
CA PRO A 44 -11.43 -4.73 18.31
C PRO A 44 -12.53 -5.73 18.68
N ASP A 45 -13.35 -6.14 17.70
CA ASP A 45 -14.58 -6.93 17.86
C ASP A 45 -14.45 -8.36 17.32
N SER A 46 -13.28 -8.75 16.84
CA SER A 46 -13.01 -10.09 16.30
C SER A 46 -11.53 -10.46 16.40
N ASP A 47 -11.20 -11.71 16.11
CA ASP A 47 -9.79 -12.16 15.95
C ASP A 47 -9.21 -11.73 14.58
N GLY A 48 -9.89 -10.87 13.84
CA GLY A 48 -9.46 -10.35 12.54
C GLY A 48 -8.39 -9.26 12.66
N PHE A 49 -7.68 -9.03 11.56
CA PHE A 49 -6.74 -7.93 11.46
C PHE A 49 -6.64 -7.42 10.00
N THR A 50 -6.13 -6.20 9.84
CA THR A 50 -5.84 -5.58 8.55
C THR A 50 -4.36 -5.24 8.47
N LEU A 51 -3.70 -5.63 7.39
CA LEU A 51 -2.35 -5.19 7.07
C LEU A 51 -2.43 -3.97 6.15
N THR A 52 -1.62 -2.96 6.43
CA THR A 52 -1.62 -1.69 5.67
C THR A 52 -0.23 -1.35 5.16
N GLY A 53 -0.17 -0.71 3.99
CA GLY A 53 1.08 -0.36 3.33
C GLY A 53 0.89 0.66 2.21
N ARG A 54 1.99 1.08 1.59
CA ARG A 54 2.00 2.05 0.49
C ARG A 54 2.84 1.54 -0.67
N LEU A 55 2.20 1.38 -1.82
CA LEU A 55 2.87 1.01 -3.06
C LEU A 55 3.26 2.28 -3.82
N SER A 56 4.53 2.36 -4.22
CA SER A 56 5.08 3.49 -4.98
C SER A 56 6.38 3.07 -5.63
N THR A 57 6.58 3.45 -6.89
CA THR A 57 7.84 3.27 -7.61
C THR A 57 8.98 4.11 -7.02
N ALA A 58 8.66 5.21 -6.32
CA ALA A 58 9.65 6.03 -5.64
C ALA A 58 10.26 5.32 -4.42
N THR A 59 9.47 4.52 -3.70
CA THR A 59 9.95 3.75 -2.53
C THR A 59 10.36 2.32 -2.92
N HIS A 60 9.78 1.75 -3.97
CA HIS A 60 10.05 0.40 -4.46
C HIS A 60 10.37 0.45 -5.96
N GLY A 61 11.60 0.79 -6.32
CA GLY A 61 12.01 1.00 -7.72
C GLY A 61 11.68 -0.17 -8.65
N TRP A 62 11.77 -1.40 -8.13
CA TRP A 62 11.46 -2.64 -8.86
C TRP A 62 10.01 -2.73 -9.33
N LEU A 63 9.07 -2.01 -8.70
CA LEU A 63 7.67 -1.98 -9.17
C LEU A 63 7.59 -1.40 -10.59
N GLY A 64 8.47 -0.46 -10.94
CA GLY A 64 8.51 0.16 -12.26
C GLY A 64 8.91 -0.81 -13.39
N ASP A 65 9.55 -1.93 -13.04
CA ASP A 65 10.03 -2.92 -14.01
C ASP A 65 8.90 -3.88 -14.47
N HIS A 66 7.80 -3.99 -13.71
CA HIS A 66 6.66 -4.81 -14.10
C HIS A 66 5.65 -4.02 -14.94
N ARG A 67 5.91 -3.95 -16.24
CA ARG A 67 5.22 -3.06 -17.17
C ARG A 67 4.63 -3.82 -18.36
N VAL A 68 3.45 -3.40 -18.81
CA VAL A 68 2.84 -3.87 -20.08
C VAL A 68 2.50 -2.64 -20.91
N GLY A 69 3.16 -2.49 -22.06
CA GLY A 69 3.14 -1.22 -22.79
C GLY A 69 3.71 -0.10 -21.92
N ASP A 70 2.99 1.01 -21.78
CA ASP A 70 3.42 2.15 -20.98
C ASP A 70 2.86 2.18 -19.54
N GLN A 71 2.10 1.17 -19.16
CA GLN A 71 1.45 1.09 -17.84
C GLN A 71 2.22 0.16 -16.89
N VAL A 72 2.47 0.65 -15.68
CA VAL A 72 3.06 -0.12 -14.58
C VAL A 72 1.94 -0.85 -13.85
N PHE A 73 2.10 -2.15 -13.68
CA PHE A 73 1.13 -3.00 -12.97
C PHE A 73 1.77 -3.54 -11.71
N PHE A 74 1.01 -3.63 -10.62
CA PHE A 74 1.44 -4.43 -9.49
C PHE A 74 1.49 -5.90 -9.91
N PRO A 75 2.61 -6.63 -9.70
CA PRO A 75 2.70 -8.00 -10.16
C PRO A 75 1.67 -8.91 -9.50
N GLY A 76 1.15 -9.89 -10.26
CA GLY A 76 0.26 -10.91 -9.70
C GLY A 76 0.87 -11.66 -8.51
N THR A 77 2.18 -11.95 -8.57
CA THR A 77 2.94 -12.55 -7.47
C THR A 77 3.08 -11.63 -6.26
N GLY A 78 2.95 -10.32 -6.44
CA GLY A 78 2.88 -9.37 -5.33
C GLY A 78 1.63 -9.61 -4.48
N PHE A 79 0.47 -9.91 -5.09
CA PHE A 79 -0.72 -10.29 -4.32
C PHE A 79 -0.55 -11.61 -3.58
N VAL A 80 0.16 -12.58 -4.19
CA VAL A 80 0.50 -13.86 -3.54
C VAL A 80 1.35 -13.60 -2.28
N GLU A 81 2.37 -12.76 -2.37
CA GLU A 81 3.20 -12.38 -1.22
C GLU A 81 2.37 -11.77 -0.08
N LEU A 82 1.47 -10.84 -0.42
CA LEU A 82 0.59 -10.21 0.58
C LEU A 82 -0.36 -11.23 1.24
N ALA A 83 -0.87 -12.20 0.47
CA ALA A 83 -1.73 -13.26 0.99
C ALA A 83 -0.97 -14.24 1.89
N VAL A 84 0.26 -14.62 1.52
CA VAL A 84 1.12 -15.50 2.34
C VAL A 84 1.46 -14.83 3.67
N LEU A 85 1.87 -13.56 3.68
CA LEU A 85 2.15 -12.84 4.92
C LEU A 85 0.93 -12.75 5.83
N ALA A 86 -0.25 -12.46 5.25
CA ALA A 86 -1.50 -12.47 6.00
C ALA A 86 -1.81 -13.86 6.57
N GLY A 87 -1.60 -14.91 5.75
CA GLY A 87 -1.76 -16.30 6.14
C GLY A 87 -0.86 -16.69 7.32
N ASP A 88 0.43 -16.42 7.24
CA ASP A 88 1.40 -16.71 8.30
C ASP A 88 1.00 -16.06 9.63
N ARG A 89 0.50 -14.81 9.58
CA ARG A 89 0.05 -14.10 10.78
C ARG A 89 -1.27 -14.60 11.33
N ALA A 90 -2.15 -15.12 10.47
CA ALA A 90 -3.39 -15.79 10.87
C ALA A 90 -3.19 -17.26 11.29
N GLY A 91 -1.99 -17.82 11.14
CA GLY A 91 -1.73 -19.25 11.33
C GLY A 91 -2.23 -20.14 10.17
N CYS A 92 -2.57 -19.53 9.03
CA CYS A 92 -3.01 -20.18 7.79
C CYS A 92 -1.87 -20.15 6.75
N THR A 93 -0.91 -21.05 6.88
CA THR A 93 0.36 -21.01 6.11
C THR A 93 0.26 -21.44 4.64
N THR A 94 -0.94 -21.73 4.13
CA THR A 94 -1.15 -22.20 2.75
C THR A 94 -2.23 -21.38 2.07
N VAL A 95 -1.90 -20.85 0.89
CA VAL A 95 -2.87 -20.27 -0.04
C VAL A 95 -3.40 -21.41 -0.91
N GLU A 96 -4.60 -21.91 -0.59
CA GLU A 96 -5.25 -22.97 -1.36
C GLU A 96 -5.70 -22.48 -2.74
N GLU A 97 -6.29 -21.28 -2.78
CA GLU A 97 -6.77 -20.64 -4.01
C GLU A 97 -6.60 -19.12 -3.91
N LEU A 98 -6.19 -18.49 -5.01
CA LEU A 98 -6.15 -17.04 -5.16
C LEU A 98 -6.53 -16.66 -6.59
N THR A 99 -7.66 -15.96 -6.74
CA THR A 99 -8.10 -15.41 -8.03
C THR A 99 -7.88 -13.90 -8.04
N LEU A 100 -7.15 -13.40 -9.05
CA LEU A 100 -6.95 -11.97 -9.24
C LEU A 100 -8.10 -11.39 -10.08
N GLU A 101 -8.96 -10.59 -9.46
CA GLU A 101 -10.18 -10.07 -10.11
C GLU A 101 -9.90 -8.92 -11.06
N ALA A 102 -9.04 -7.99 -10.66
CA ALA A 102 -8.70 -6.80 -11.43
C ALA A 102 -7.21 -6.49 -11.32
N PRO A 103 -6.58 -6.01 -12.40
CA PRO A 103 -5.20 -5.53 -12.33
C PRO A 103 -5.13 -4.23 -11.52
N LEU A 104 -4.07 -4.09 -10.72
CA LEU A 104 -3.75 -2.84 -10.03
C LEU A 104 -2.71 -2.06 -10.83
N VAL A 105 -3.13 -0.95 -11.44
CA VAL A 105 -2.23 -0.01 -12.16
C VAL A 105 -1.63 0.96 -11.16
N LEU A 106 -0.31 1.17 -11.22
CA LEU A 106 0.39 2.14 -10.39
C LEU A 106 0.59 3.47 -11.15
N PRO A 107 0.31 4.61 -10.51
CA PRO A 107 0.45 5.94 -11.12
C PRO A 107 1.90 6.41 -11.23
#